data_AF-A0AAN7UZU6-F1
#
_entry.id   AF-A0AAN7UZU6-F1
#
_cell.length_a   1.000
_cell.length_b   1.000
_cell.length_c   1.000
_cell.angle_alpha   90.00
_cell.angle_beta   90.00
_cell.angle_gamma   90.00
#
_symmetry.space_group_name_H-M   'P 1'
#
loop_
_entity.id
_entity.type
_entity.pdbx_description
1 polymer ?
#
loop_
_entity_poly.entity_id
_entity_poly.type
_entity_poly.pdbx_seq_one_letter_code
_entity_poly.pdbx_strand_id
1 'polypeptide(L)'
;MWRHFFFYLICMSGTYDVTYGVTCDDHNTVILETRDLWRLPINAVQCVDIRSLGNRSFIPDFVGLETVTALQADHMRLKTVPDFALIKLPNLELLDLSGNQLRKIAKDVFVPYQKLDTLLLNDNEVMLPKTPFLNSQSIKTLFLSNNKIKKLKYNTFVQLQNLVKIYLDRNLLNQVNPNVFTTLKHLKYLHLGSNQLKVLPQIVLFQPEARLIVKGNPFNKTNATKKEPAPK
;
A
#
# COMPACT_ATOMS: atom_id res chain seq x y z
N MET A 1 45.70 13.89 14.83
CA MET A 1 45.11 13.47 16.12
C MET A 1 43.59 13.65 16.03
N TRP A 2 42.92 12.81 15.23
CA TRP A 2 41.47 12.91 15.01
C TRP A 2 40.78 12.05 16.06
N ARG A 3 40.10 12.71 16.99
CA ARG A 3 39.32 12.04 18.03
C ARG A 3 38.13 11.32 17.39
N HIS A 4 38.04 10.03 17.67
CA HIS A 4 36.85 9.22 17.51
C HIS A 4 35.64 9.92 18.14
N PHE A 5 34.73 10.42 17.31
CA PHE A 5 33.36 10.61 17.72
C PHE A 5 32.56 9.46 17.14
N PHE A 6 32.40 8.40 17.96
CA PHE A 6 31.33 7.45 17.80
C PHE A 6 30.02 8.21 18.05
N PHE A 7 29.36 8.67 16.99
CA PHE A 7 27.95 9.01 17.10
C PHE A 7 27.17 7.71 16.98
N TYR A 8 26.97 7.03 18.12
CA TYR A 8 25.76 6.25 18.33
C TYR A 8 24.61 7.27 18.32
N LEU A 9 23.98 7.48 17.16
CA LEU A 9 22.79 8.29 17.08
C LEU A 9 21.58 7.39 17.36
N ILE A 10 21.34 7.19 18.65
CA ILE A 10 20.04 6.78 19.17
C ILE A 10 19.06 7.89 18.75
N CYS A 11 18.25 7.64 17.73
CA CYS A 11 17.21 8.59 17.34
C CYS A 11 15.92 8.24 18.07
N MET A 12 15.67 8.95 19.16
CA MET A 12 14.36 9.01 19.80
C MET A 12 13.42 9.87 18.96
N SER A 13 12.45 9.26 18.29
CA SER A 13 11.13 9.85 18.06
C SER A 13 10.12 8.73 17.82
N GLY A 14 9.06 8.73 18.63
CA GLY A 14 8.15 7.62 18.79
C GLY A 14 7.26 7.27 17.60
N THR A 15 6.56 6.16 17.83
CA THR A 15 5.42 5.57 17.12
C THR A 15 5.68 4.94 15.77
N TYR A 16 6.22 3.71 15.71
CA TYR A 16 5.84 2.79 14.62
C TYR A 16 5.76 1.36 15.17
N ASP A 17 4.55 0.96 15.55
CA ASP A 17 4.19 -0.44 15.78
C ASP A 17 4.23 -1.15 14.41
N VAL A 18 5.37 -1.77 14.09
CA VAL A 18 5.56 -2.58 12.88
C VAL A 18 4.89 -3.94 13.11
N THR A 19 3.56 -3.95 13.12
CA THR A 19 2.85 -5.17 12.77
C THR A 19 2.89 -5.30 11.25
N TYR A 20 3.20 -6.49 10.74
CA TYR A 20 3.16 -6.92 9.33
C TYR A 20 4.48 -6.88 8.52
N GLY A 21 5.40 -7.79 8.87
CA GLY A 21 6.37 -8.39 7.93
C GLY A 21 7.70 -7.65 7.79
N VAL A 22 8.74 -8.22 8.41
CA VAL A 22 10.10 -7.68 8.64
C VAL A 22 10.10 -6.49 9.61
N THR A 23 10.48 -6.76 10.86
CA THR A 23 10.64 -5.73 11.88
C THR A 23 11.88 -4.91 11.55
N CYS A 24 11.67 -3.66 11.12
CA CYS A 24 12.70 -2.65 11.23
C CYS A 24 12.94 -2.44 12.72
N ASP A 25 14.08 -2.92 13.19
CA ASP A 25 14.55 -2.73 14.56
C ASP A 25 15.82 -1.88 14.55
N ASP A 26 16.25 -1.48 15.74
CA ASP A 26 17.41 -0.60 15.91
C ASP A 26 18.72 -1.20 15.35
N HIS A 27 18.77 -2.50 15.04
CA HIS A 27 19.96 -3.20 14.59
C HIS A 27 20.05 -3.34 13.06
N ASN A 28 18.92 -3.36 12.35
CA ASN A 28 18.87 -3.57 10.89
C ASN A 28 18.32 -2.37 10.09
N THR A 29 18.05 -1.26 10.79
CA THR A 29 17.50 -0.03 10.21
C THR A 29 18.55 1.05 10.05
N VAL A 30 18.58 1.68 8.88
CA VAL A 30 19.34 2.90 8.65
C VAL A 30 18.39 4.07 8.41
N ILE A 31 18.53 5.10 9.24
CA ILE A 31 17.91 6.41 9.01
C ILE A 31 18.87 7.24 8.14
N LEU A 32 18.44 7.55 6.92
CA LEU A 32 19.24 8.35 6.01
C LEU A 32 19.04 9.84 6.29
N GLU A 33 19.98 10.45 6.99
CA GLU A 33 20.16 11.89 6.98
C GLU A 33 21.15 12.26 5.86
N THR A 34 20.91 13.36 5.15
CA THR A 34 21.49 13.74 3.84
C THR A 34 23.04 13.75 3.66
N ARG A 35 23.87 13.15 4.52
CA ARG A 35 25.34 13.31 4.48
C ARG A 35 26.22 12.07 4.39
N ASP A 36 25.77 10.82 4.58
CA ASP A 36 26.73 9.70 4.68
C ASP A 36 26.28 8.35 4.06
N LEU A 37 25.59 8.36 2.90
CA LEU A 37 25.20 7.12 2.17
C LEU A 37 26.36 6.15 1.89
N TRP A 38 27.56 6.69 1.65
CA TRP A 38 28.76 5.95 1.27
C TRP A 38 29.51 5.32 2.46
N ARG A 39 29.06 5.56 3.70
CA ARG A 39 29.72 5.03 4.92
C ARG A 39 28.99 3.85 5.56
N LEU A 40 27.85 3.47 5.01
CA LEU A 40 27.03 2.41 5.59
C LEU A 40 27.63 1.04 5.30
N PRO A 41 27.56 0.07 6.23
CA PRO A 41 27.85 -1.33 5.92
C PRO A 41 26.70 -1.87 5.06
N ILE A 42 26.77 -1.57 3.77
CA ILE A 42 25.73 -1.78 2.75
C ILE A 42 25.13 -3.19 2.79
N ASN A 43 25.92 -4.20 3.16
CA ASN A 43 25.54 -5.61 3.16
C ASN A 43 24.72 -6.07 4.38
N ALA A 44 24.52 -5.22 5.39
CA ALA A 44 23.77 -5.56 6.61
C ALA A 44 22.42 -4.82 6.72
N VAL A 45 22.18 -3.83 5.86
CA VAL A 45 20.99 -2.97 5.93
C VAL A 45 19.81 -3.69 5.30
N GLN A 46 18.76 -3.93 6.09
CA GLN A 46 17.51 -4.53 5.61
C GLN A 46 16.39 -3.50 5.52
N CYS A 47 16.42 -2.50 6.40
CA CYS A 47 15.45 -1.42 6.45
C CYS A 47 16.10 -0.08 6.19
N VAL A 48 15.45 0.73 5.34
CA VAL A 48 15.85 2.12 5.09
C VAL A 48 14.69 3.04 5.43
N ASP A 49 14.94 4.03 6.27
CA ASP A 49 14.01 5.11 6.59
C ASP A 49 14.53 6.43 6.04
N ILE A 50 13.74 7.05 5.18
CA ILE A 50 14.07 8.33 4.54
C ILE A 50 13.15 9.48 4.96
N ARG A 51 12.28 9.29 5.95
CA ARG A 51 11.33 10.31 6.41
C ARG A 51 12.03 11.59 6.90
N SER A 52 13.20 11.43 7.53
CA SER A 52 14.01 12.54 8.03
C SER A 52 14.54 13.46 6.91
N LEU A 53 14.56 13.00 5.64
CA LEU A 53 14.90 13.83 4.49
C LEU A 53 13.86 14.92 4.20
N GLY A 54 12.66 14.79 4.78
CA GLY A 54 11.60 15.79 4.76
C GLY A 54 11.03 16.10 3.37
N ASN A 55 10.44 17.29 3.21
CA ASN A 55 9.71 17.76 2.02
C ASN A 55 10.61 18.05 0.79
N ARG A 56 11.78 17.44 0.69
CA ARG A 56 12.54 17.48 -0.55
C ARG A 56 11.88 16.43 -1.42
N SER A 57 11.35 16.80 -2.59
CA SER A 57 10.82 15.85 -3.59
C SER A 57 11.91 14.96 -4.21
N PHE A 58 12.96 14.67 -3.43
CA PHE A 58 14.19 14.02 -3.80
C PHE A 58 14.32 12.77 -2.94
N ILE A 59 14.28 11.62 -3.61
CA ILE A 59 14.65 10.34 -3.01
C ILE A 59 16.13 10.13 -3.34
N PRO A 60 16.97 9.77 -2.36
CA PRO A 60 18.38 9.49 -2.60
C PRO A 60 18.56 8.32 -3.56
N ASP A 61 19.70 8.29 -4.25
CA ASP A 61 20.07 7.11 -5.03
C ASP A 61 20.47 5.98 -4.06
N PHE A 62 19.87 4.80 -4.24
CA PHE A 62 20.07 3.64 -3.37
C PHE A 62 21.16 2.69 -3.90
N VAL A 63 22.16 3.21 -4.62
CA VAL A 63 23.23 2.38 -5.21
C VAL A 63 23.90 1.52 -4.14
N GLY A 64 24.00 0.22 -4.43
CA GLY A 64 24.64 -0.77 -3.58
C GLY A 64 23.72 -1.39 -2.53
N LEU A 65 22.58 -0.78 -2.18
CA LEU A 65 21.68 -1.24 -1.12
C LEU A 65 20.79 -2.43 -1.54
N GLU A 66 21.41 -3.46 -2.12
CA GLU A 66 20.70 -4.62 -2.66
C GLU A 66 20.09 -5.52 -1.58
N THR A 67 20.58 -5.45 -0.34
CA THR A 67 20.05 -6.26 0.78
C THR A 67 18.77 -5.69 1.40
N VAL A 68 18.36 -4.48 1.00
CA VAL A 68 17.19 -3.81 1.57
C VAL A 68 15.91 -4.52 1.14
N THR A 69 15.11 -4.86 2.14
CA THR A 69 13.80 -5.51 2.00
C THR A 69 12.66 -4.58 2.41
N ALA A 70 12.92 -3.51 3.15
CA ALA A 70 11.89 -2.54 3.54
C ALA A 70 12.34 -1.09 3.35
N LEU A 71 11.46 -0.27 2.77
CA LEU A 71 11.66 1.17 2.61
C LEU A 71 10.48 1.94 3.22
N GLN A 72 10.81 2.83 4.15
CA GLN A 72 9.87 3.77 4.78
C GLN A 72 10.02 5.15 4.13
N ALA A 73 9.02 5.55 3.35
CA ALA A 73 8.96 6.81 2.62
C ALA A 73 7.61 7.52 2.81
N ASP A 74 6.95 7.27 3.96
CA ASP A 74 5.68 7.86 4.31
C ASP A 74 5.81 9.35 4.69
N HIS A 75 4.73 10.12 4.54
CA HIS A 75 4.63 11.53 4.93
C HIS A 75 5.67 12.49 4.33
N MET A 76 6.27 12.14 3.19
CA MET A 76 7.28 12.94 2.47
C MET A 76 6.70 13.97 1.49
N ARG A 77 5.36 14.06 1.37
CA ARG A 77 4.64 14.92 0.40
C ARG A 77 4.96 14.59 -1.07
N LEU A 78 5.30 13.34 -1.36
CA LEU A 78 5.56 12.87 -2.72
C LEU A 78 4.31 13.01 -3.59
N LYS A 79 4.45 13.55 -4.79
CA LYS A 79 3.35 13.69 -5.77
C LYS A 79 3.26 12.52 -6.75
N THR A 80 4.38 11.82 -6.94
CA THR A 80 4.56 10.68 -7.84
C THR A 80 5.39 9.62 -7.14
N VAL A 81 5.20 8.36 -7.55
CA VAL A 81 6.07 7.27 -7.09
C VAL A 81 7.46 7.47 -7.73
N PRO A 82 8.55 7.47 -6.97
CA PRO A 82 9.91 7.76 -7.44
C PRO A 82 10.55 6.51 -8.08
N ASP A 83 10.03 6.12 -9.23
CA ASP A 83 10.35 4.89 -9.96
C ASP A 83 11.85 4.68 -10.24
N PHE A 84 12.56 5.71 -10.67
CA PHE A 84 13.99 5.66 -11.01
C PHE A 84 14.90 5.40 -9.80
N ALA A 85 14.49 5.83 -8.60
CA ALA A 85 15.24 5.59 -7.38
C ALA A 85 14.91 4.20 -6.83
N LEU A 86 13.62 3.87 -6.79
CA LEU A 86 13.16 2.63 -6.21
C LEU A 86 13.65 1.39 -6.98
N ILE A 87 13.85 1.46 -8.31
CA ILE A 87 14.37 0.33 -9.12
C ILE A 87 15.72 -0.23 -8.64
N LYS A 88 16.47 0.54 -7.83
CA LYS A 88 17.74 0.15 -7.22
C LYS A 88 17.59 -0.73 -5.97
N LEU A 89 16.35 -1.00 -5.54
CA LEU A 89 16.01 -1.87 -4.42
C LEU A 89 15.29 -3.14 -4.94
N PRO A 90 15.98 -4.05 -5.66
CA PRO A 90 15.35 -5.18 -6.34
C PRO A 90 14.75 -6.22 -5.38
N ASN A 91 15.22 -6.24 -4.12
CA ASN A 91 14.79 -7.20 -3.10
C ASN A 91 13.71 -6.66 -2.17
N LEU A 92 13.09 -5.53 -2.51
CA LEU A 92 12.07 -4.91 -1.67
C LEU A 92 10.86 -5.83 -1.48
N GLU A 93 10.51 -6.09 -0.23
CA GLU A 93 9.36 -6.87 0.24
C GLU A 93 8.27 -5.95 0.83
N LEU A 94 8.66 -4.82 1.42
CA LEU A 94 7.76 -3.81 1.98
C LEU A 94 8.10 -2.42 1.44
N LEU A 95 7.07 -1.73 0.92
CA LEU A 95 7.17 -0.34 0.48
C LEU A 95 6.09 0.50 1.15
N ASP A 96 6.49 1.41 2.03
CA ASP A 96 5.59 2.39 2.62
C ASP A 96 5.67 3.75 1.91
N LEU A 97 4.57 4.11 1.24
CA LEU A 97 4.37 5.40 0.60
C LEU A 97 3.12 6.11 1.15
N SER A 98 2.66 5.72 2.34
CA SER A 98 1.48 6.28 2.97
C SER A 98 1.64 7.76 3.36
N GLY A 99 0.52 8.48 3.53
CA GLY A 99 0.57 9.87 3.99
C GLY A 99 1.21 10.86 2.99
N ASN A 100 1.33 10.49 1.72
CA ASN A 100 1.90 11.32 0.66
C ASN A 100 0.80 12.06 -0.14
N GLN A 101 1.16 12.69 -1.26
CA GLN A 101 0.26 13.41 -2.16
C GLN A 101 0.16 12.71 -3.53
N LEU A 102 0.29 11.39 -3.55
CA LEU A 102 0.31 10.60 -4.78
C LEU A 102 -1.07 10.68 -5.46
N ARG A 103 -1.12 11.21 -6.68
CA ARG A 103 -2.38 11.34 -7.45
C ARG A 103 -2.57 10.24 -8.47
N LYS A 104 -1.49 9.84 -9.14
CA LYS A 104 -1.48 8.84 -10.20
C LYS A 104 -0.38 7.83 -9.92
N ILE A 105 -0.69 6.57 -10.15
CA ILE A 105 0.27 5.47 -10.12
C ILE A 105 0.44 5.02 -11.56
N ALA A 106 1.67 5.14 -12.10
CA ALA A 106 1.98 4.59 -13.40
C ALA A 106 1.81 3.06 -13.34
N LYS A 107 1.18 2.47 -14.36
CA LYS A 107 0.77 1.06 -14.33
C LYS A 107 1.93 0.08 -14.10
N ASP A 108 3.13 0.48 -14.49
CA ASP A 108 4.37 -0.30 -14.54
C ASP A 108 5.36 0.07 -13.43
N VAL A 109 5.04 1.02 -12.55
CA VAL A 109 5.99 1.50 -11.54
C VAL A 109 6.45 0.41 -10.58
N PHE A 110 5.62 -0.61 -10.36
CA PHE A 110 5.93 -1.72 -9.47
C PHE A 110 6.46 -2.98 -10.19
N VAL A 111 6.65 -2.92 -11.51
CA VAL A 111 7.19 -4.05 -12.28
C VAL A 111 8.56 -4.52 -11.79
N PRO A 112 9.48 -3.65 -11.36
CA PRO A 112 10.79 -4.12 -10.89
C PRO A 112 10.75 -4.92 -9.57
N TYR A 113 9.73 -4.77 -8.73
CA TYR A 113 9.72 -5.32 -7.36
C TYR A 113 9.08 -6.71 -7.31
N GLN A 114 9.78 -7.69 -7.86
CA GLN A 114 9.30 -9.08 -7.94
C GLN A 114 9.17 -9.77 -6.57
N LYS A 115 9.70 -9.17 -5.50
CA LYS A 115 9.56 -9.66 -4.11
C LYS A 115 8.59 -8.85 -3.25
N LEU A 116 8.01 -7.77 -3.80
CA LEU A 116 7.16 -6.86 -3.03
C LEU A 116 5.91 -7.58 -2.55
N ASP A 117 5.83 -7.83 -1.24
CA ASP A 117 4.74 -8.52 -0.59
C ASP A 117 3.68 -7.52 -0.08
N THR A 118 4.14 -6.42 0.52
CA THR A 118 3.29 -5.44 1.19
C THR A 118 3.53 -4.04 0.64
N LEU A 119 2.45 -3.41 0.16
CA LEU A 119 2.46 -2.07 -0.41
C LEU A 119 1.47 -1.16 0.31
N LEU A 120 1.99 -0.09 0.93
CA LEU A 120 1.20 0.90 1.64
C LEU A 120 1.06 2.17 0.79
N LEU A 121 -0.16 2.46 0.39
CA LEU A 121 -0.55 3.65 -0.38
C LEU A 121 -1.73 4.38 0.28
N ASN A 122 -2.04 4.07 1.54
CA ASN A 122 -3.09 4.76 2.28
C ASN A 122 -2.78 6.25 2.49
N ASP A 123 -3.81 7.03 2.78
CA ASP A 123 -3.68 8.45 3.11
C ASP A 123 -2.98 9.25 1.98
N ASN A 124 -3.42 9.02 0.76
CA ASN A 124 -2.92 9.67 -0.46
C ASN A 124 -4.09 10.26 -1.27
N GLU A 125 -3.83 10.68 -2.51
CA GLU A 125 -4.83 11.20 -3.45
C GLU A 125 -5.02 10.29 -4.67
N VAL A 126 -4.76 8.98 -4.52
CA VAL A 126 -4.63 8.06 -5.65
C VAL A 126 -5.94 7.91 -6.41
N MET A 127 -5.82 8.00 -7.73
CA MET A 127 -6.82 7.57 -8.70
C MET A 127 -6.27 6.38 -9.49
N LEU A 128 -7.01 5.26 -9.51
CA LEU A 128 -6.56 4.05 -10.20
C LEU A 128 -6.80 4.13 -11.73
N PRO A 129 -5.74 4.03 -12.57
CA PRO A 129 -5.90 3.86 -14.01
C PRO A 129 -6.50 2.50 -14.38
N LYS A 130 -6.64 2.24 -15.69
CA LYS A 130 -6.88 0.89 -16.21
C LYS A 130 -5.61 0.07 -15.91
N THR A 131 -5.75 -1.06 -15.20
CA THR A 131 -4.62 -1.96 -14.79
C THR A 131 -3.48 -1.25 -14.04
N PRO A 132 -3.69 -0.75 -12.81
CA PRO A 132 -2.70 0.01 -12.04
C PRO A 132 -1.48 -0.77 -11.52
N PHE A 133 -1.54 -2.10 -11.49
CA PHE A 133 -0.51 -2.96 -10.88
C PHE A 133 0.02 -4.01 -11.88
N LEU A 134 0.54 -3.56 -13.01
CA LEU A 134 1.02 -4.45 -14.07
C LEU A 134 2.15 -5.34 -13.53
N ASN A 135 2.03 -6.66 -13.75
CA ASN A 135 2.99 -7.68 -13.33
C ASN A 135 3.37 -7.67 -11.84
N SER A 136 2.54 -7.11 -10.96
CA SER A 136 2.80 -7.06 -9.51
C SER A 136 2.26 -8.29 -8.78
N GLN A 137 2.56 -9.49 -9.28
CA GLN A 137 1.99 -10.74 -8.77
C GLN A 137 2.46 -11.09 -7.35
N SER A 138 3.59 -10.55 -6.91
CA SER A 138 4.17 -10.78 -5.58
C SER A 138 3.34 -10.19 -4.44
N ILE A 139 2.56 -9.14 -4.70
CA ILE A 139 1.85 -8.39 -3.65
C ILE A 139 0.76 -9.25 -3.02
N LYS A 140 0.86 -9.46 -1.71
CA LYS A 140 -0.12 -10.16 -0.87
C LYS A 140 -0.98 -9.20 -0.05
N THR A 141 -0.44 -8.04 0.32
CA THR A 141 -1.15 -7.05 1.14
C THR A 141 -1.10 -5.68 0.49
N LEU A 142 -2.27 -5.09 0.24
CA LEU A 142 -2.39 -3.79 -0.40
C LEU A 142 -3.26 -2.84 0.43
N PHE A 143 -2.67 -1.73 0.87
CA PHE A 143 -3.38 -0.65 1.56
C PHE A 143 -3.66 0.51 0.61
N LEU A 144 -4.93 0.78 0.36
CA LEU A 144 -5.43 1.90 -0.45
C LEU A 144 -6.48 2.73 0.32
N SER A 145 -6.58 2.55 1.63
CA SER A 145 -7.54 3.27 2.48
C SER A 145 -7.29 4.79 2.44
N ASN A 146 -8.35 5.58 2.66
CA ASN A 146 -8.28 7.04 2.66
C ASN A 146 -7.63 7.63 1.38
N ASN A 147 -8.12 7.20 0.22
CA ASN A 147 -7.74 7.74 -1.09
C ASN A 147 -8.96 8.36 -1.80
N LYS A 148 -8.84 8.67 -3.10
CA LYS A 148 -9.90 9.28 -3.92
C LYS A 148 -10.48 8.30 -4.94
N ILE A 149 -10.46 6.99 -4.65
CA ILE A 149 -10.88 5.95 -5.58
C ILE A 149 -12.42 5.95 -5.66
N LYS A 150 -12.95 6.17 -6.87
CA LYS A 150 -14.41 6.25 -7.11
C LYS A 150 -15.00 4.96 -7.68
N LYS A 151 -14.22 4.22 -8.47
CA LYS A 151 -14.70 3.06 -9.22
C LYS A 151 -13.66 1.96 -9.26
N LEU A 152 -14.11 0.72 -9.14
CA LEU A 152 -13.28 -0.47 -9.41
C LEU A 152 -13.74 -1.11 -10.72
N LYS A 153 -12.87 -1.06 -11.73
CA LYS A 153 -13.10 -1.68 -13.05
C LYS A 153 -12.68 -3.14 -13.00
N TYR A 154 -13.20 -3.97 -13.92
CA TYR A 154 -12.95 -5.42 -13.96
C TYR A 154 -11.45 -5.79 -13.90
N ASN A 155 -10.58 -4.96 -14.46
CA ASN A 155 -9.14 -5.22 -14.56
C ASN A 155 -8.28 -4.46 -13.53
N THR A 156 -8.88 -3.95 -12.46
CA THR A 156 -8.14 -3.18 -11.44
C THR A 156 -7.12 -4.07 -10.72
N PHE A 157 -7.49 -5.30 -10.36
CA PHE A 157 -6.65 -6.21 -9.57
C PHE A 157 -6.26 -7.50 -10.30
N VAL A 158 -6.52 -7.59 -11.61
CA VAL A 158 -6.33 -8.83 -12.40
C VAL A 158 -4.92 -9.40 -12.37
N GLN A 159 -3.92 -8.55 -12.10
CA GLN A 159 -2.50 -8.91 -12.04
C GLN A 159 -2.02 -9.26 -10.63
N LEU A 160 -2.84 -9.05 -9.60
CA LEU A 160 -2.49 -9.29 -8.20
C LEU A 160 -2.93 -10.69 -7.75
N GLN A 161 -2.45 -11.73 -8.43
CA GLN A 161 -3.00 -13.09 -8.27
C GLN A 161 -2.81 -13.68 -6.87
N ASN A 162 -1.76 -13.25 -6.15
CA ASN A 162 -1.44 -13.71 -4.79
C ASN A 162 -2.02 -12.83 -3.68
N LEU A 163 -2.91 -11.89 -4.03
CA LEU A 163 -3.44 -10.92 -3.07
C LEU A 163 -4.32 -11.59 -2.03
N VAL A 164 -3.99 -11.38 -0.75
CA VAL A 164 -4.67 -11.95 0.42
C VAL A 164 -5.50 -10.89 1.14
N LYS A 165 -5.00 -9.65 1.19
CA LYS A 165 -5.63 -8.55 1.95
C LYS A 165 -5.71 -7.29 1.11
N ILE A 166 -6.90 -6.69 1.06
CA ILE A 166 -7.12 -5.41 0.40
C ILE A 166 -7.86 -4.48 1.35
N TYR A 167 -7.28 -3.29 1.56
CA TYR A 167 -7.89 -2.23 2.34
C TYR A 167 -8.27 -1.07 1.43
N LEU A 168 -9.57 -0.84 1.25
CA LEU A 168 -10.15 0.23 0.42
C LEU A 168 -11.10 1.11 1.26
N ASP A 169 -10.98 1.07 2.58
CA ASP A 169 -11.84 1.86 3.47
C ASP A 169 -11.69 3.36 3.21
N ARG A 170 -12.72 4.14 3.54
CA ARG A 170 -12.65 5.62 3.48
C ARG A 170 -12.27 6.14 2.09
N ASN A 171 -12.78 5.51 1.05
CA ASN A 171 -12.67 5.98 -0.33
C ASN A 171 -14.01 6.57 -0.80
N LEU A 172 -14.13 6.82 -2.11
CA LEU A 172 -15.33 7.37 -2.74
C LEU A 172 -16.03 6.33 -3.62
N LEU A 173 -15.87 5.03 -3.32
CA LEU A 173 -16.35 3.95 -4.16
C LEU A 173 -17.87 3.97 -4.25
N ASN A 174 -18.40 4.21 -5.45
CA ASN A 174 -19.84 4.15 -5.73
C ASN A 174 -20.21 3.12 -6.81
N GLN A 175 -19.20 2.57 -7.50
CA GLN A 175 -19.37 1.55 -8.53
C GLN A 175 -18.25 0.51 -8.42
N VAL A 176 -18.64 -0.74 -8.24
CA VAL A 176 -17.73 -1.90 -8.19
C VAL A 176 -18.18 -2.87 -9.26
N ASN A 177 -17.30 -3.16 -10.22
CA ASN A 177 -17.59 -4.17 -11.22
C ASN A 177 -17.74 -5.55 -10.54
N PRO A 178 -18.79 -6.34 -10.86
CA PRO A 178 -19.02 -7.64 -10.21
C PRO A 178 -17.84 -8.62 -10.30
N ASN A 179 -17.05 -8.52 -11.36
CA ASN A 179 -15.97 -9.46 -11.67
C ASN A 179 -14.59 -8.94 -11.26
N VAL A 180 -14.47 -7.81 -10.56
CA VAL A 180 -13.15 -7.22 -10.25
C VAL A 180 -12.29 -8.09 -9.31
N PHE A 181 -12.92 -8.99 -8.55
CA PHE A 181 -12.25 -9.85 -7.56
C PHE A 181 -12.19 -11.32 -7.98
N THR A 182 -12.67 -11.69 -9.18
CA THR A 182 -12.79 -13.11 -9.60
C THR A 182 -11.45 -13.82 -9.79
N THR A 183 -10.39 -13.06 -10.04
CA THR A 183 -9.03 -13.60 -10.23
C THR A 183 -8.25 -13.76 -8.94
N LEU A 184 -8.74 -13.21 -7.82
CA LEU A 184 -8.02 -13.14 -6.55
C LEU A 184 -8.26 -14.40 -5.70
N LYS A 185 -7.74 -15.54 -6.15
CA LYS A 185 -8.03 -16.87 -5.55
C LYS A 185 -7.60 -17.03 -4.09
N HIS A 186 -6.73 -16.15 -3.59
CA HIS A 186 -6.19 -16.21 -2.24
C HIS A 186 -6.76 -15.12 -1.32
N LEU A 187 -7.76 -14.36 -1.78
CA LEU A 187 -8.30 -13.23 -1.04
C LEU A 187 -9.02 -13.70 0.23
N LYS A 188 -8.55 -13.23 1.39
CA LYS A 188 -9.13 -13.54 2.71
C LYS A 188 -9.78 -12.33 3.37
N TYR A 189 -9.32 -11.13 3.06
CA TYR A 189 -9.81 -9.89 3.70
C TYR A 189 -10.04 -8.82 2.65
N LEU A 190 -11.28 -8.35 2.56
CA LEU A 190 -11.65 -7.20 1.75
C LEU A 190 -12.36 -6.16 2.61
N HIS A 191 -11.69 -5.03 2.79
CA HIS A 191 -12.27 -3.90 3.48
C HIS A 191 -12.74 -2.83 2.49
N LEU A 192 -14.04 -2.52 2.55
CA LEU A 192 -14.75 -1.53 1.74
C LEU A 192 -15.55 -0.58 2.62
N GLY A 193 -15.25 -0.50 3.92
CA GLY A 193 -15.99 0.33 4.86
C GLY A 193 -15.91 1.82 4.53
N SER A 194 -16.88 2.60 4.98
CA SER A 194 -16.91 4.06 4.80
C SER A 194 -16.70 4.51 3.35
N ASN A 195 -17.48 3.92 2.42
CA ASN A 195 -17.50 4.27 1.00
C ASN A 195 -18.90 4.78 0.60
N GLN A 196 -19.20 4.86 -0.69
CA GLN A 196 -20.48 5.35 -1.25
C GLN A 196 -21.28 4.24 -1.94
N LEU A 197 -21.10 2.98 -1.52
CA LEU A 197 -21.77 1.83 -2.14
C LEU A 197 -23.25 1.81 -1.77
N LYS A 198 -24.11 1.78 -2.78
CA LYS A 198 -25.56 1.66 -2.63
C LYS A 198 -26.07 0.22 -2.63
N VAL A 199 -25.25 -0.71 -3.13
CA VAL A 199 -25.57 -2.14 -3.23
C VAL A 199 -24.34 -2.93 -2.78
N LEU A 200 -24.58 -4.07 -2.11
CA LEU A 200 -23.52 -4.98 -1.73
C LEU A 200 -22.83 -5.55 -2.98
N PRO A 201 -21.49 -5.51 -3.07
CA PRO A 201 -20.77 -6.20 -4.12
C PRO A 201 -21.08 -7.71 -4.05
N GLN A 202 -21.31 -8.33 -5.20
CA GLN A 202 -21.56 -9.78 -5.31
C GLN A 202 -20.29 -10.64 -5.10
N ILE A 203 -19.34 -10.14 -4.31
CA ILE A 203 -18.07 -10.84 -4.06
C ILE A 203 -18.26 -12.19 -3.40
N VAL A 204 -19.28 -12.36 -2.56
CA VAL A 204 -19.58 -13.63 -1.87
C VAL A 204 -19.87 -14.76 -2.86
N LEU A 205 -20.30 -14.45 -4.10
CA LEU A 205 -20.50 -15.46 -5.15
C LEU A 205 -19.19 -16.05 -5.68
N PHE A 206 -18.09 -15.29 -5.60
CA PHE A 206 -16.81 -15.65 -6.21
C PHE A 206 -15.68 -15.87 -5.19
N GLN A 207 -15.85 -15.35 -3.98
CA GLN A 207 -14.89 -15.42 -2.86
C GLN A 207 -15.64 -15.69 -1.55
N PRO A 208 -16.27 -16.88 -1.39
CA PRO A 208 -17.16 -17.16 -0.26
C PRO A 208 -16.45 -17.18 1.11
N GLU A 209 -15.14 -17.45 1.13
CA GLU A 209 -14.33 -17.47 2.36
C GLU A 209 -13.77 -16.10 2.75
N ALA A 210 -13.86 -15.10 1.86
CA ALA A 210 -13.32 -13.78 2.12
C ALA A 210 -14.16 -13.03 3.15
N ARG A 211 -13.51 -12.53 4.20
CA ARG A 211 -14.13 -11.62 5.17
C ARG A 211 -14.35 -10.27 4.51
N LEU A 212 -15.63 -9.90 4.37
CA LEU A 212 -16.08 -8.65 3.78
C LEU A 212 -16.47 -7.63 4.84
N ILE A 213 -15.75 -6.50 4.89
CA ILE A 213 -16.05 -5.39 5.81
C ILE A 213 -16.64 -4.24 4.99
N VAL A 214 -17.90 -3.89 5.24
CA VAL A 214 -18.63 -2.87 4.44
C VAL A 214 -19.34 -1.81 5.30
N LYS A 215 -19.09 -1.80 6.61
CA LYS A 215 -19.72 -0.85 7.54
C LYS A 215 -19.48 0.61 7.10
N GLY A 216 -20.49 1.46 7.18
CA GLY A 216 -20.38 2.88 6.80
C GLY A 216 -20.65 3.19 5.33
N ASN A 217 -21.25 2.25 4.58
CA ASN A 217 -21.76 2.51 3.22
C ASN A 217 -23.26 2.84 3.26
N PRO A 218 -23.75 3.73 2.37
CA PRO A 218 -25.16 4.08 2.25
C PRO A 218 -25.93 3.04 1.42
N PHE A 219 -25.97 1.79 1.90
CA PHE A 219 -26.71 0.74 1.21
C PHE A 219 -28.19 1.10 1.16
N ASN A 220 -28.79 0.91 -0.02
CA ASN A 220 -30.23 1.06 -0.17
C ASN A 220 -30.89 0.07 0.79
N LYS A 221 -31.70 0.59 1.72
CA LYS A 221 -32.69 -0.23 2.39
C LYS A 221 -33.62 -0.72 1.28
N THR A 222 -33.52 -1.97 0.88
CA THR A 222 -34.54 -2.56 0.02
C THR A 222 -35.89 -2.35 0.72
N ASN A 223 -36.93 -1.98 -0.04
CA ASN A 223 -38.29 -1.87 0.47
C ASN A 223 -38.72 -3.24 1.03
N ALA A 224 -38.47 -3.48 2.32
CA ALA A 224 -38.97 -4.64 3.06
C ALA A 224 -40.44 -4.47 3.50
N THR A 225 -41.18 -3.54 2.87
CA THR A 225 -42.61 -3.36 3.04
C THR A 225 -43.24 -2.96 1.72
N LYS A 226 -43.60 -3.95 0.88
CA LYS A 226 -44.70 -3.78 -0.08
C LYS A 226 -45.25 -5.14 -0.49
N LYS A 227 -46.49 -5.36 -0.02
CA LYS A 227 -47.49 -6.39 -0.38
C LYS A 227 -47.37 -7.74 0.32
N GLU A 228 -47.81 -7.76 1.57
CA GLU A 228 -48.71 -8.83 1.99
C GLU A 228 -50.14 -8.37 1.61
N PRO A 229 -50.90 -9.10 0.78
CA PRO A 229 -52.30 -8.77 0.55
C PRO A 229 -53.09 -9.10 1.82
N ALA A 230 -53.96 -8.18 2.25
CA ALA A 230 -54.85 -8.41 3.37
C ALA A 230 -55.71 -9.66 3.13
N PRO A 231 -55.85 -10.57 4.12
CA PRO A 231 -56.77 -11.69 4.00
C PRO A 231 -58.20 -11.13 3.91
N LYS A 232 -58.95 -11.63 2.93
CA LYS A 232 -60.40 -11.44 2.83
C LYS A 232 -61.12 -12.30 3.86
#